data_AF-D5CT63-F1
#
_entry.id   AF-D5CT63-F1
#
_cell.length_a   1.000
_cell.length_b   1.000
_cell.length_c   1.000
_cell.angle_alpha   90.00
_cell.angle_beta   90.00
_cell.angle_gamma   90.00
#
_symmetry.space_group_name_H-M   'P 1'
#
loop_
_entity.id
_entity.type
_entity.pdbx_description
1 polymer ?
#
loop_
_entity_poly.entity_id
_entity_poly.type
_entity_poly.pdbx_seq_one_letter_code
_entity_poly.pdbx_strand_id
1 'polypeptide(L)'
;MGNKVVHSVETPAGSTPNTQDRVILGVQMGVANGAGGGAGLAVVVAVAMAGLPANYAVAVNPGQDATWFVSGKTATGFNVTLTPRLAANTLAAGTFDVIVTG
;
A
#
# COMPACT_ATOMS: atom_id res chain seq x y z
N MET A 1 -14.17 -14.25 -8.43
CA MET A 1 -13.29 -13.53 -9.38
C MET A 1 -11.91 -14.15 -9.28
N GLY A 2 -11.38 -14.68 -10.39
CA GLY A 2 -10.06 -15.30 -10.41
C GLY A 2 -8.94 -14.27 -10.56
N ASN A 3 -7.79 -14.51 -9.96
CA ASN A 3 -6.61 -13.64 -10.09
C ASN A 3 -6.08 -13.72 -11.53
N LYS A 4 -5.86 -12.57 -12.16
CA LYS A 4 -5.25 -12.46 -13.49
C LYS A 4 -3.73 -12.33 -13.35
N VAL A 5 -2.98 -13.25 -13.95
CA VAL A 5 -1.50 -13.20 -13.97
C VAL A 5 -1.06 -12.25 -15.07
N VAL A 6 -0.31 -11.20 -14.74
CA VAL A 6 0.08 -10.13 -15.68
C VAL A 6 1.55 -9.72 -15.52
N HIS A 7 2.51 -10.64 -15.37
CA HIS A 7 3.93 -10.41 -15.70
C HIS A 7 4.81 -11.65 -15.48
N SER A 8 5.97 -11.68 -16.14
CA SER A 8 7.08 -12.60 -15.86
C SER A 8 7.97 -12.01 -14.76
N VAL A 9 8.27 -12.78 -13.72
CA VAL A 9 9.23 -12.42 -12.66
C VAL A 9 10.53 -13.18 -12.93
N GLU A 10 11.66 -12.47 -12.93
CA GLU A 10 12.99 -13.08 -13.05
C GLU A 10 13.59 -13.24 -11.64
N THR A 11 14.17 -14.41 -11.39
CA THR A 11 14.82 -14.74 -10.12
C THR A 11 16.33 -14.87 -10.34
N PRO A 12 17.18 -14.22 -9.53
CA PRO A 12 18.64 -14.34 -9.64
C PRO A 12 19.12 -15.79 -9.56
N ALA A 13 20.25 -16.09 -10.20
CA ALA A 13 20.86 -17.42 -10.15
C ALA A 13 21.08 -17.86 -8.68
N GLY A 14 20.52 -19.01 -8.30
CA GLY A 14 20.59 -19.56 -6.94
C GLY A 14 19.34 -19.32 -6.08
N SER A 15 18.35 -18.58 -6.58
CA SER A 15 17.02 -18.50 -5.95
C SER A 15 16.05 -19.50 -6.58
N THR A 16 15.38 -20.29 -5.74
CA THR A 16 14.32 -21.21 -6.15
C THR A 16 12.97 -20.60 -5.80
N PRO A 17 12.05 -20.37 -6.76
CA PRO A 17 10.73 -19.83 -6.47
C PRO A 17 9.98 -20.71 -5.46
N ASN A 18 9.80 -20.24 -4.23
CA ASN A 18 8.97 -20.89 -3.23
C ASN A 18 7.54 -20.35 -3.36
N THR A 19 6.54 -21.12 -2.96
CA THR A 19 5.15 -20.65 -2.89
C THR A 19 4.95 -19.51 -1.87
N GLN A 20 5.95 -19.28 -1.00
CA GLN A 20 6.08 -18.14 -0.09
C GLN A 20 6.74 -16.90 -0.72
N ASP A 21 7.33 -17.02 -1.92
CA ASP A 21 7.95 -15.89 -2.64
C ASP A 21 6.93 -15.19 -3.55
N ARG A 22 5.69 -15.02 -3.06
CA ARG A 22 4.63 -14.39 -3.84
C ARG A 22 4.69 -12.89 -3.62
N VAL A 23 5.46 -12.22 -4.47
CA VAL A 23 5.29 -10.77 -4.63
C VAL A 23 3.93 -10.52 -5.27
N ILE A 24 2.93 -10.20 -4.43
CA ILE A 24 1.61 -9.75 -4.91
C ILE A 24 1.74 -8.27 -5.26
N LEU A 25 2.20 -8.02 -6.49
CA LEU A 25 2.23 -6.68 -7.07
C LEU A 25 0.80 -6.19 -7.37
N GLY A 26 0.09 -5.79 -6.32
CA GLY A 26 -1.16 -5.05 -6.41
C GLY A 26 -0.86 -3.56 -6.35
N VAL A 27 -0.75 -2.91 -7.51
CA VAL A 27 -0.72 -1.45 -7.57
C VAL A 27 -2.17 -0.98 -7.58
N GLN A 28 -2.64 -0.49 -6.43
CA GLN A 28 -3.86 0.30 -6.43
C GLN A 28 -3.44 1.73 -6.77
N MET A 29 -3.28 2.00 -8.06
CA MET A 29 -3.09 3.37 -8.52
C MET A 29 -4.37 4.12 -8.22
N GLY A 30 -4.26 5.31 -7.66
CA GLY A 30 -5.45 6.11 -7.49
C GLY A 30 -6.16 5.97 -6.15
N VAL A 31 -5.54 5.42 -5.08
CA VAL A 31 -6.26 5.31 -3.79
C VAL A 31 -6.55 6.72 -3.27
N ALA A 32 -7.80 7.14 -3.41
CA ALA A 32 -8.25 8.47 -3.03
C ALA A 32 -8.08 8.65 -1.51
N ASN A 33 -7.18 9.54 -1.10
CA ASN A 33 -7.14 10.02 0.27
C ASN A 33 -8.04 11.25 0.40
N GLY A 34 -8.77 11.35 1.51
CA GLY A 34 -9.40 12.61 1.88
C GLY A 34 -8.35 13.69 2.09
N ALA A 35 -8.69 14.96 1.85
CA ALA A 35 -7.84 16.04 2.32
C ALA A 35 -7.78 16.01 3.85
N GLY A 36 -6.59 16.23 4.43
CA GLY A 36 -6.48 16.46 5.87
C GLY A 36 -7.22 17.75 6.19
N GLY A 37 -8.16 17.72 7.14
CA GLY A 37 -9.01 18.87 7.49
C GLY A 37 -8.27 20.09 8.08
N GLY A 38 -6.94 20.11 8.02
CA GLY A 38 -6.07 21.16 8.55
C GLY A 38 -4.60 20.79 8.43
N ALA A 39 -3.74 21.79 8.64
CA ALA A 39 -2.29 21.61 8.66
C ALA A 39 -1.88 20.63 9.77
N GLY A 40 -0.99 19.69 9.45
CA GLY A 40 -0.48 18.67 10.37
C GLY A 40 -1.44 17.50 10.65
N LEU A 41 -2.64 17.49 10.07
CA LEU A 41 -3.60 16.41 10.31
C LEU A 41 -3.28 15.16 9.48
N ALA A 42 -3.34 14.01 10.16
CA ALA A 42 -3.22 12.72 9.52
C ALA A 42 -4.51 12.32 8.77
N VAL A 43 -4.35 11.59 7.69
CA VAL A 43 -5.43 11.02 6.89
C VAL A 43 -5.35 9.50 6.94
N VAL A 44 -6.44 8.85 7.32
CA VAL A 44 -6.54 7.38 7.34
C VAL A 44 -7.36 6.92 6.14
N VAL A 45 -6.80 6.00 5.37
CA VAL A 45 -7.40 5.48 4.15
C VAL A 45 -7.48 3.96 4.20
N ALA A 46 -8.69 3.43 4.07
CA ALA A 46 -8.92 1.99 3.97
C ALA A 46 -8.62 1.52 2.54
N VAL A 47 -7.68 0.60 2.40
CA VAL A 47 -7.30 -0.03 1.14
C VAL A 47 -7.93 -1.42 1.08
N ALA A 48 -8.85 -1.61 0.13
CA ALA A 48 -9.55 -2.87 -0.06
C ALA A 48 -8.84 -3.72 -1.14
N MET A 49 -8.34 -4.90 -0.76
CA MET A 49 -7.73 -5.88 -1.66
C MET A 49 -8.09 -7.30 -1.22
N ALA A 50 -8.60 -8.11 -2.14
CA ALA A 50 -9.05 -9.46 -1.83
C ALA A 50 -7.93 -10.51 -2.00
N GLY A 51 -7.92 -11.52 -1.13
CA GLY A 51 -7.05 -12.68 -1.26
C GLY A 51 -5.62 -12.42 -0.76
N LEU A 52 -5.45 -11.51 0.20
CA LEU A 52 -4.16 -11.28 0.83
C LEU A 52 -3.79 -12.46 1.75
N PRO A 53 -2.51 -12.87 1.80
CA PRO A 53 -2.06 -13.95 2.68
C PRO A 53 -2.15 -13.53 4.16
N ALA A 54 -2.03 -14.49 5.08
CA ALA A 54 -2.12 -14.21 6.52
C ALA A 54 -0.98 -13.30 7.02
N ASN A 55 0.20 -13.41 6.40
CA ASN A 55 1.36 -12.56 6.69
C ASN A 55 1.77 -11.84 5.41
N TYR A 56 1.76 -10.52 5.42
CA TYR A 56 2.23 -9.70 4.31
C TYR A 56 2.83 -8.38 4.78
N ALA A 57 3.77 -7.85 4.01
CA ALA A 57 4.24 -6.48 4.12
C ALA A 57 3.55 -5.57 3.08
N VAL A 58 3.54 -4.27 3.39
CA VAL A 58 2.97 -3.24 2.52
C VAL A 58 4.00 -2.11 2.46
N ALA A 59 4.39 -1.72 1.25
CA ALA A 59 5.14 -0.50 1.00
C ALA A 59 4.18 0.54 0.42
N VAL A 60 4.30 1.79 0.87
CA VAL A 60 3.45 2.91 0.42
C VAL A 60 4.33 3.98 -0.21
N ASN A 61 3.94 4.44 -1.39
CA ASN A 61 4.45 5.66 -1.99
C ASN A 61 3.40 6.77 -1.82
N PRO A 62 3.57 7.70 -0.86
CA PRO A 62 2.53 8.69 -0.55
C PRO A 62 2.34 9.74 -1.66
N GLY A 63 3.30 9.91 -2.58
CA GLY A 63 3.22 10.93 -3.65
C GLY A 63 3.27 12.39 -3.17
N GLN A 64 3.42 12.61 -1.87
CA GLN A 64 3.49 13.92 -1.20
C GLN A 64 4.37 13.83 0.06
N ASP A 65 4.72 14.96 0.67
CA ASP A 65 5.55 15.00 1.88
C ASP A 65 4.78 14.52 3.13
N ALA A 66 4.66 13.21 3.25
CA ALA A 66 4.03 12.53 4.35
C ALA A 66 4.89 11.36 4.85
N THR A 67 4.86 11.13 6.16
CA THR A 67 5.18 9.82 6.73
C THR A 67 3.96 8.92 6.66
N TRP A 68 4.17 7.62 6.69
CA TRP A 68 3.07 6.66 6.60
C TRP A 68 3.27 5.47 7.52
N PHE A 69 2.16 4.86 7.93
CA PHE A 69 2.16 3.56 8.58
C PHE A 69 0.94 2.74 8.18
N VAL A 70 1.08 1.42 8.24
CA VAL A 70 0.04 0.47 7.85
C VAL A 70 -0.46 -0.28 9.07
N SER A 71 -1.78 -0.40 9.20
CA SER A 71 -2.45 -1.06 10.33
C SER A 71 -3.67 -1.87 9.87
N GLY A 72 -4.26 -2.66 10.77
CA GLY A 72 -5.51 -3.38 10.50
C GLY A 72 -5.42 -4.37 9.33
N LYS A 73 -4.29 -5.07 9.21
CA LYS A 73 -4.05 -6.03 8.12
C LYS A 73 -5.00 -7.23 8.22
N THR A 74 -5.69 -7.53 7.14
CA THR A 74 -6.64 -8.63 7.01
C THR A 74 -6.52 -9.28 5.62
N ALA A 75 -7.16 -10.42 5.42
CA ALA A 75 -7.22 -11.07 4.10
C ALA A 75 -7.95 -10.24 3.02
N THR A 76 -8.65 -9.17 3.41
CA THR A 76 -9.48 -8.33 2.54
C THR A 76 -9.02 -6.88 2.44
N GLY A 77 -7.93 -6.51 3.13
CA GLY A 77 -7.42 -5.14 3.10
C GLY A 77 -6.66 -4.70 4.34
N PHE A 78 -6.36 -3.41 4.39
CA PHE A 78 -5.63 -2.76 5.48
C PHE A 78 -5.88 -1.25 5.48
N ASN A 79 -5.44 -0.57 6.52
CA ASN A 79 -5.47 0.89 6.60
C ASN A 79 -4.08 1.47 6.37
N VAL A 80 -4.00 2.50 5.54
CA VAL A 80 -2.82 3.37 5.39
C VAL A 80 -3.12 4.69 6.09
N THR A 81 -2.28 5.06 7.04
CA THR A 81 -2.31 6.40 7.62
C THR A 81 -1.19 7.23 7.02
N LEU A 82 -1.53 8.39 6.49
CA LEU A 82 -0.61 9.39 5.96
C LEU A 82 -0.57 10.57 6.94
N THR A 83 0.61 10.97 7.39
CA THR A 83 0.78 12.11 8.30
C THR A 83 1.74 13.10 7.67
N PRO A 84 1.38 14.40 7.54
CA PRO A 84 2.32 15.42 7.09
C PRO A 84 3.61 15.38 7.92
N ARG A 85 4.77 15.48 7.26
CA ARG A 85 6.05 15.50 7.99
C ARG A 85 6.21 16.76 8.84
N LEU A 86 5.65 17.88 8.39
CA LEU A 86 5.68 19.17 9.06
C LEU A 86 4.26 19.59 9.43
N ALA A 87 4.11 20.17 10.63
CA ALA A 87 2.81 20.61 11.13
C ALA A 87 2.16 21.73 10.29
N ALA A 88 2.93 22.45 9.49
CA ALA A 88 2.42 23.47 8.56
C ALA A 88 1.88 22.87 7.24
N ASN A 89 2.22 21.62 6.93
CA ASN A 89 1.83 21.00 5.67
C ASN A 89 0.41 20.43 5.81
N THR A 90 -0.41 20.68 4.79
CA THR A 90 -1.72 20.04 4.64
C THR A 90 -1.60 18.97 3.55
N LEU A 91 -2.10 17.77 3.79
CA LEU A 91 -2.15 16.74 2.75
C LEU A 91 -3.21 17.12 1.72
N ALA A 92 -2.79 17.21 0.45
CA ALA A 92 -3.71 17.39 -0.65
C ALA A 92 -4.57 16.12 -0.81
N ALA A 93 -5.82 16.31 -1.23
CA ALA A 93 -6.59 15.20 -1.75
C ALA A 93 -5.91 14.72 -3.04
N GLY A 94 -5.72 13.40 -3.14
CA GLY A 94 -4.95 12.83 -4.22
C GLY A 94 -4.92 11.32 -4.13
N THR A 95 -3.88 10.75 -4.73
CA THR A 95 -3.74 9.32 -4.88
C THR A 95 -2.36 8.89 -4.45
N PHE A 96 -2.28 7.83 -3.66
CA PHE A 96 -1.01 7.19 -3.32
C PHE A 96 -0.98 5.77 -3.91
N ASP A 97 0.23 5.23 -4.02
CA ASP A 97 0.45 3.86 -4.51
C ASP A 97 0.85 2.93 -3.36
N VAL A 98 0.48 1.66 -3.50
CA VAL A 98 0.87 0.59 -2.57
C VAL A 98 1.46 -0.60 -3.31
N ILE A 99 2.35 -1.32 -2.64
CA ILE A 99 2.90 -2.60 -3.07
C ILE A 99 2.76 -3.58 -1.91
N VAL A 100 2.29 -4.81 -2.18
CA VAL A 100 2.13 -5.86 -1.17
C VAL A 100 3.11 -7.01 -1.44
N THR A 101 3.67 -7.58 -0.39
CA THR A 101 4.52 -8.78 -0.48
C THR A 101 4.13 -9.78 0.60
N GLY A 102 4.05 -11.07 0.30
CA GLY A 102 3.69 -12.09 1.29
C GLY A 102 3.80 -13.52 0.82
#